data_AF-A0A931GCE1-F1
#
_entry.id   AF-A0A931GCE1-F1
#
_cell.length_a   1.000
_cell.length_b   1.000
_cell.length_c   1.000
_cell.angle_alpha   90.00
_cell.angle_beta   90.00
_cell.angle_gamma   90.00
#
_symmetry.space_group_name_H-M   'P 1'
#
loop_
_entity.id
_entity.type
_entity.pdbx_description
1 polymer ?
#
loop_
_entity_poly.entity_id
_entity_poly.type
_entity_poly.pdbx_seq_one_letter_code
_entity_poly.pdbx_strand_id
1 'polypeptide(L)' 'DIEMPGEWGPRFYRQMMQIKELKNTPVIVISGLSGNEHAIPKAIAAVKKPFDREELLRIVKEAIG' A
#
# COMPACT_ATOMS: atom_id res chain seq x y z
N ASP A 1 0.56 -4.32 3.51
CA ASP A 1 1.41 -5.45 3.09
C ASP A 1 0.74 -6.17 1.94
N ILE A 2 1.49 -6.88 1.10
CA ILE A 2 0.88 -7.73 0.05
C ILE A 2 0.55 -9.12 0.62
N GLU A 3 1.45 -9.65 1.43
CA GLU A 3 1.26 -10.93 2.11
C GLU A 3 0.78 -10.64 3.54
N MET A 4 -0.51 -10.88 3.81
CA MET A 4 -1.08 -10.75 5.14
C MET A 4 -1.54 -12.12 5.63
N PRO A 5 -1.44 -12.44 6.94
CA PRO A 5 -2.00 -13.69 7.45
C PRO A 5 -3.52 -13.76 7.18
N GLY A 6 -3.96 -14.79 6.47
CA GLY A 6 -5.38 -15.02 6.16
C GLY A 6 -5.95 -14.24 4.96
N GLU A 7 -5.24 -13.25 4.39
CA GLU A 7 -5.69 -12.47 3.24
C GLU A 7 -4.54 -11.88 2.40
N TRP A 8 -4.82 -11.52 1.15
CA TRP A 8 -3.87 -10.82 0.28
C TRP A 8 -4.16 -9.31 0.26
N GLY A 9 -3.11 -8.48 0.30
CA GLY A 9 -3.21 -7.02 0.24
C GLY A 9 -4.10 -6.49 -0.89
N PRO A 10 -4.01 -6.99 -2.14
CA PRO A 10 -4.93 -6.59 -3.21
C PRO A 10 -6.40 -6.93 -2.96
N ARG A 11 -6.67 -8.06 -2.27
CA ARG A 11 -8.04 -8.46 -1.90
C ARG A 11 -8.59 -7.54 -0.80
N PHE A 12 -7.77 -7.25 0.21
CA PHE A 12 -8.08 -6.28 1.26
C PHE A 12 -8.38 -4.90 0.65
N TYR A 13 -7.51 -4.42 -0.24
CA TYR A 13 -7.70 -3.16 -0.94
C TYR A 13 -9.03 -3.13 -1.72
N ARG A 14 -9.37 -4.20 -2.44
CA ARG A 14 -10.65 -4.27 -3.17
C ARG A 14 -11.86 -4.17 -2.25
N GLN A 15 -11.80 -4.75 -1.05
CA GLN A 15 -12.87 -4.63 -0.05
C GLN A 15 -12.94 -3.21 0.53
N MET A 16 -11.80 -2.62 0.87
CA MET A 16 -11.70 -1.23 1.34
C MET A 16 -12.35 -0.26 0.34
N MET A 17 -12.12 -0.45 -0.96
CA MET A 17 -12.67 0.39 -2.02
C MET A 17 -14.20 0.29 -2.19
N GLN A 18 -14.85 -0.72 -1.61
CA GLN A 18 -16.31 -0.84 -1.58
C GLN A 18 -16.94 0.03 -0.49
N ILE A 19 -16.17 0.44 0.51
CA ILE A 19 -16.59 1.31 1.61
C ILE A 19 -16.45 2.77 1.13
N LYS A 20 -17.56 3.50 1.02
CA LYS A 20 -17.58 4.85 0.41
C LYS A 20 -16.67 5.83 1.14
N GLU A 21 -16.61 5.70 2.45
CA GLU A 21 -15.84 6.52 3.38
C GLU A 21 -14.33 6.31 3.22
N LEU A 22 -13.89 5.13 2.76
CA LEU A 22 -12.48 4.75 2.63
C LEU A 22 -11.98 4.79 1.18
N LYS A 23 -12.85 5.03 0.21
CA LYS A 23 -12.55 4.95 -1.23
C LYS A 23 -11.43 5.89 -1.68
N ASN A 24 -11.22 7.00 -0.97
CA ASN A 24 -10.23 8.02 -1.31
C ASN A 24 -9.04 8.02 -0.35
N THR A 25 -8.97 7.07 0.59
CA THR A 25 -7.85 6.96 1.52
C THR A 25 -6.57 6.65 0.74
N PRO A 26 -5.48 7.43 0.90
CA PRO A 26 -4.21 7.15 0.25
C PRO A 26 -3.63 5.83 0.79
N VAL A 27 -3.10 5.00 -0.11
CA VAL A 27 -2.57 3.66 0.24
C VAL A 27 -1.11 3.56 -0.19
N ILE A 28 -0.27 3.15 0.74
CA ILE A 28 1.14 2.78 0.49
C ILE A 28 1.24 1.26 0.56
N VAL A 29 1.87 0.65 -0.45
CA VAL A 29 2.10 -0.79 -0.49
C VAL A 29 3.50 -1.08 -0.01
N ILE A 30 3.65 -2.02 0.91
CA ILE A 30 4.94 -2.51 1.37
C ILE A 30 5.00 -4.00 1.08
N SER A 31 6.03 -4.49 0.37
CA SER A 31 6.13 -5.89 -0.05
C SER A 31 7.58 -6.38 -0.12
N GLY A 32 7.83 -7.63 0.25
CA GLY A 32 9.12 -8.30 -0.04
C GLY A 32 9.15 -9.01 -1.39
N LEU A 33 8.00 -9.18 -2.05
CA LEU A 33 7.86 -9.92 -3.30
C LEU A 33 8.27 -9.06 -4.50
N SER A 34 9.21 -9.57 -5.31
CA SER A 34 9.58 -8.98 -6.60
C SER A 34 8.44 -9.09 -7.60
N GLY A 35 8.11 -8.00 -8.31
CA GLY A 35 7.12 -7.99 -9.39
C GLY A 35 5.68 -7.70 -8.95
N ASN A 36 5.41 -7.52 -7.66
CA ASN A 36 4.08 -7.21 -7.13
C ASN A 36 3.90 -5.72 -6.78
N GLU A 37 4.85 -4.86 -7.13
CA GLU A 37 4.81 -3.41 -6.87
C GLU A 37 3.61 -2.71 -7.52
N HIS A 38 3.03 -3.29 -8.57
CA HIS A 38 1.83 -2.81 -9.24
C HIS A 38 0.54 -3.57 -8.89
N ALA A 39 0.55 -4.41 -7.85
CA ALA A 39 -0.61 -5.22 -7.48
C ALA A 39 -1.82 -4.40 -6.99
N ILE A 40 -1.61 -3.12 -6.64
CA ILE A 40 -2.67 -2.19 -6.20
C ILE A 40 -2.67 -0.94 -7.11
N PRO A 41 -3.67 -0.78 -7.99
CA PRO A 41 -3.67 0.25 -9.04
C PRO A 41 -3.68 1.71 -8.58
N LYS A 42 -4.11 2.01 -7.35
CA LYS A 42 -4.14 3.39 -6.80
C LYS A 42 -3.20 3.58 -5.61
N ALA A 43 -2.20 2.71 -5.47
CA ALA A 43 -1.18 2.93 -4.48
C ALA A 43 -0.41 4.21 -4.84
N ILE A 44 -0.26 5.11 -3.86
CA ILE A 44 0.51 6.34 -4.05
C ILE A 44 2.02 6.06 -4.09
N ALA A 45 2.44 4.94 -3.48
CA ALA A 45 3.79 4.45 -3.51
C ALA A 45 3.82 2.94 -3.25
N ALA A 46 4.85 2.28 -3.78
CA ALA A 46 5.18 0.90 -3.47
C ALA A 46 6.62 0.85 -2.94
N VAL A 47 6.80 0.26 -1.75
CA VAL A 47 8.08 0.19 -1.04
C VAL A 47 8.48 -1.27 -0.87
N LYS A 48 9.71 -1.61 -1.25
CA LYS A 48 10.23 -2.97 -1.18
C LYS A 48 10.85 -3.24 0.20
N LYS A 49 10.68 -4.45 0.74
CA LYS A 49 11.37 -4.91 1.96
C LYS A 49 12.77 -5.47 1.63
N PRO A 50 13.79 -5.24 2.48
CA PRO A 50 13.78 -4.30 3.61
C PRO A 50 13.70 -2.85 3.11
N PHE A 51 12.93 -2.02 3.81
CA PHE A 51 12.69 -0.62 3.42
C PHE A 51 13.47 0.37 4.30
N ASP A 52 13.82 1.51 3.72
CA ASP A 52 14.39 2.63 4.46
C ASP A 52 13.29 3.37 5.24
N ARG A 53 13.55 3.69 6.52
CA ARG A 53 12.58 4.35 7.40
C ARG A 53 12.42 5.83 7.05
N GLU A 54 13.50 6.51 6.69
CA GLU A 54 13.44 7.92 6.32
C GLU A 54 12.70 8.11 5.00
N GLU A 55 12.93 7.22 4.03
CA GLU A 55 12.20 7.20 2.77
C GLU A 55 10.69 7.01 3.00
N LEU A 56 10.30 6.03 3.81
CA LEU A 56 8.89 5.80 4.14
C LEU A 56 8.26 7.03 4.82
N LEU A 57 8.97 7.67 5.75
CA LEU A 57 8.50 8.88 6.43
C LEU A 57 8.32 10.07 5.47
N ARG A 58 9.20 10.20 4.46
CA ARG A 58 9.04 11.22 3.42
C ARG A 58 7.78 10.97 2.59
N ILE A 59 7.57 9.74 2.12
CA ILE A 59 6.36 9.36 1.36
C ILE A 59 5.09 9.66 2.17
N VAL A 60 5.07 9.32 3.46
CA VAL A 60 3.92 9.59 4.33
C VAL A 60 3.66 11.10 4.46
N LYS A 61 4.71 11.91 4.66
CA LYS A 61 4.57 13.38 4.73
C LYS A 61 4.03 13.96 3.42
N GLU A 62 4.58 13.53 2.29
CA GLU A 62 4.10 13.96 0.97
C GLU A 62 2.65 13.56 0.70
N ALA A 63 2.21 12.42 1.24
CA ALA A 63 0.86 11.91 1.06
C ALA A 63 -0.22 12.68 1.86
N ILE A 64 0.13 13.23 3.01
CA ILE A 64 -0.83 13.88 3.92
C ILE A 64 -0.79 15.41 3.88
N GLY A 65 0.24 16.00 3.26
CA GLY A 65 0.46 17.46 3.22
C GLY A 65 1.00 18.00 4.54
#